data_AF-A0A4R0YYJ7-F1
#
_entry.id   AF-A0A4R0YYJ7-F1
#
_cell.length_a   1.000
_cell.length_b   1.000
_cell.length_c   1.000
_cell.angle_alpha   90.00
_cell.angle_beta   90.00
_cell.angle_gamma   90.00
#
_symmetry.space_group_name_H-M   'P 1'
#
loop_
_entity.id
_entity.type
_entity.pdbx_description
1 polymer ?
#
loop_
_entity_poly.entity_id
_entity_poly.type
_entity_poly.pdbx_seq_one_letter_code
_entity_poly.pdbx_strand_id
1 'polypeptide(L)'
;MKTSVRAAVLAACLAPTCLWAASAFDGAWKMDLSKAQLSSKPDVLVIKDGMYHCKTCVPAIDIKADGTDQPVSGHPYFDTLAMTVVDDHTVREVGKKGGRDVLTETTVVSADGKTATSDFSDSSAGNGTPVTGKATMAKVAAGPAGAHALSGSWRTTKYEGVSDNALTMNFKEDGGMLSMDSPMGTSYSARLDGSDAPYKGDPGIDSVAVMKKGKNTIVETDKRQGKVIDVVTMTVQPDGKTMKVGIEDKLHGTHSEFIAMKQ
;
A
#
# COMPACT_ATOMS: atom_id res chain seq x y z
N MET A 1 -69.29 17.09 49.50
CA MET A 1 -68.08 16.35 49.08
C MET A 1 -67.78 16.69 47.63
N LYS A 2 -66.73 17.48 47.36
CA LYS A 2 -66.23 17.74 46.01
C LYS A 2 -64.75 17.38 45.99
N THR A 3 -64.43 16.20 45.47
CA THR A 3 -63.06 15.69 45.34
C THR A 3 -62.35 16.43 44.23
N SER A 4 -61.28 17.14 44.58
CA SER A 4 -60.38 17.81 43.64
C SER A 4 -59.29 16.83 43.23
N VAL A 5 -59.22 16.47 41.94
CA VAL A 5 -58.11 15.69 41.37
C VAL A 5 -57.06 16.67 40.86
N ARG A 6 -55.89 16.68 41.50
CA ARG A 6 -54.71 17.43 41.03
C ARG A 6 -53.96 16.57 40.02
N ALA A 7 -53.91 17.01 38.76
CA ALA A 7 -53.02 16.42 37.76
C ALA A 7 -51.59 16.90 38.02
N ALA A 8 -50.69 15.97 38.35
CA ALA A 8 -49.26 16.22 38.43
C ALA A 8 -48.67 16.16 37.02
N VAL A 9 -48.17 17.28 36.51
CA VAL A 9 -47.40 17.35 35.27
C VAL A 9 -45.96 16.92 35.58
N LEU A 10 -45.56 15.75 35.08
CA LEU A 10 -44.18 15.27 35.12
C LEU A 10 -43.41 15.98 33.99
N ALA A 11 -42.59 16.97 34.33
CA ALA A 11 -41.69 17.60 33.37
C ALA A 11 -40.50 16.68 33.08
N ALA A 12 -40.53 15.99 31.93
CA ALA A 12 -39.41 15.21 31.43
C ALA A 12 -38.33 16.16 30.88
N CYS A 13 -37.24 16.34 31.62
CA CYS A 13 -36.04 17.03 31.14
C CYS A 13 -35.39 16.22 30.02
N LEU A 14 -35.66 16.60 28.76
CA LEU A 14 -34.88 16.19 27.59
C LEU A 14 -33.51 16.87 27.69
N ALA A 15 -32.55 16.22 28.34
CA ALA A 15 -31.15 16.60 28.18
C ALA A 15 -30.75 16.31 26.73
N PRO A 16 -30.22 17.29 25.97
CA PRO A 16 -29.70 17.03 24.64
C PRO A 16 -28.48 16.12 24.79
N THR A 17 -28.65 14.84 24.46
CA THR A 17 -27.51 13.97 24.20
C THR A 17 -26.84 14.53 22.94
N CYS A 18 -25.71 15.22 23.12
CA CYS A 18 -24.82 15.48 22.00
C CYS A 18 -24.33 14.11 21.50
N LEU A 19 -25.04 13.55 20.54
CA LEU A 19 -24.52 12.49 19.69
C LEU A 19 -23.34 13.11 18.94
N TRP A 20 -22.14 12.89 19.44
CA TRP A 20 -20.93 13.14 18.65
C TRP A 20 -21.09 12.27 17.41
N ALA A 21 -21.24 12.91 16.25
CA ALA A 21 -21.30 12.18 14.99
C ALA A 21 -20.01 11.36 14.89
N ALA A 22 -20.15 10.03 14.86
CA ALA A 22 -19.02 9.13 14.66
C ALA A 22 -18.26 9.59 13.43
N SER A 23 -16.92 9.57 13.49
CA SER A 23 -16.12 10.00 12.35
C SER A 23 -16.47 9.17 11.12
N ALA A 24 -16.47 9.82 9.95
CA ALA A 24 -16.72 9.13 8.69
C ALA A 24 -15.72 7.99 8.45
N PHE A 25 -14.53 8.10 9.04
CA PHE A 25 -13.43 7.15 8.91
C PHE A 25 -13.55 5.93 9.85
N ASP A 26 -14.26 6.05 10.98
CA ASP A 26 -14.31 4.99 12.00
C ASP A 26 -14.74 3.64 11.41
N GLY A 27 -13.92 2.61 11.62
CA GLY A 27 -14.19 1.23 11.22
C GLY A 27 -13.12 0.63 10.30
N ALA A 28 -13.42 -0.58 9.84
CA ALA A 28 -12.58 -1.33 8.91
C ALA A 28 -12.90 -0.96 7.46
N TRP A 29 -11.86 -0.78 6.66
CA TRP A 29 -11.93 -0.44 5.24
C TRP A 29 -11.09 -1.42 4.45
N LYS A 30 -11.66 -1.98 3.38
CA LYS A 30 -10.99 -2.93 2.50
C LYS A 30 -10.87 -2.38 1.09
N MET A 31 -9.67 -2.33 0.53
CA MET A 31 -9.45 -1.91 -0.86
C MET A 31 -10.10 -2.90 -1.85
N ASP A 32 -10.76 -2.34 -2.86
CA ASP A 32 -11.35 -3.05 -3.99
C ASP A 32 -10.44 -2.90 -5.21
N LEU A 33 -9.56 -3.88 -5.40
CA LEU A 33 -8.58 -3.90 -6.49
C LEU A 33 -9.24 -3.95 -7.88
N SER A 34 -10.49 -4.38 -8.00
CA SER A 34 -11.20 -4.38 -9.28
C SER A 34 -11.51 -2.97 -9.80
N LYS A 35 -11.45 -1.97 -8.90
CA LYS A 35 -11.66 -0.54 -9.18
C LYS A 35 -10.37 0.28 -9.16
N ALA A 36 -9.22 -0.37 -9.01
CA ALA A 36 -7.94 0.32 -8.97
C ALA A 36 -7.62 1.01 -10.30
N GLN A 37 -7.15 2.24 -10.23
CA GLN A 37 -6.54 2.98 -11.32
C GLN A 37 -5.05 3.07 -11.03
N LEU A 38 -4.28 2.16 -11.62
CA LEU A 38 -2.84 2.09 -11.41
C LEU A 38 -2.10 3.12 -12.28
N SER A 39 -0.93 3.54 -11.80
CA SER A 39 -0.01 4.43 -12.52
C SER A 39 0.23 4.01 -13.97
N SER A 40 0.32 5.00 -14.85
CA SER A 40 0.72 4.80 -16.25
C SER A 40 2.24 4.83 -16.47
N LYS A 41 3.01 5.30 -15.48
CA LYS A 41 4.46 5.36 -15.54
C LYS A 41 5.04 3.94 -15.48
N PRO A 42 5.85 3.52 -16.47
CA PRO A 42 6.35 2.16 -16.51
C PRO A 42 7.61 1.97 -15.69
N ASP A 43 7.80 0.74 -15.21
CA ASP A 43 9.08 0.24 -14.73
C ASP A 43 10.01 -0.10 -15.88
N VAL A 44 11.33 -0.03 -15.65
CA VAL A 44 12.34 -0.36 -16.67
C VAL A 44 13.28 -1.42 -16.13
N LEU A 45 13.10 -2.63 -16.67
CA LEU A 45 13.82 -3.83 -16.30
C LEU A 45 14.71 -4.25 -17.47
N VAL A 46 15.96 -4.64 -17.21
CA VAL A 46 16.87 -5.13 -18.25
C VAL A 46 17.62 -6.33 -17.70
N ILE A 47 17.53 -7.47 -18.40
CA ILE A 47 18.43 -8.60 -18.18
C ILE A 47 19.21 -8.83 -19.46
N LYS A 48 20.50 -8.54 -19.42
CA LYS A 48 21.39 -8.67 -20.59
C LYS A 48 22.81 -8.99 -20.11
N ASP A 49 23.50 -9.84 -20.88
CA ASP A 49 24.90 -10.20 -20.63
C ASP A 49 25.13 -10.72 -19.18
N GLY A 50 24.15 -11.45 -18.64
CA GLY A 50 24.20 -12.03 -17.29
C GLY A 50 23.91 -11.04 -16.14
N MET A 51 23.57 -9.79 -16.44
CA MET A 51 23.26 -8.75 -15.46
C MET A 51 21.76 -8.42 -15.46
N TYR A 52 21.21 -8.19 -14.26
CA TYR A 52 19.89 -7.61 -14.04
C TYR A 52 20.01 -6.16 -13.58
N HIS A 53 19.30 -5.29 -14.27
CA HIS A 53 19.16 -3.89 -13.94
C HIS A 53 17.68 -3.54 -13.75
N CYS A 54 17.32 -3.13 -12.54
CA CYS A 54 16.06 -2.43 -12.29
C CYS A 54 16.35 -0.92 -12.21
N LYS A 55 16.10 -0.22 -13.31
CA LYS A 55 16.45 1.21 -13.43
C LYS A 55 15.47 2.13 -12.71
N THR A 56 14.25 1.66 -12.49
CA THR A 56 13.17 2.40 -11.83
C THR A 56 13.03 2.06 -10.36
N CYS A 57 13.66 0.99 -9.87
CA CYS A 57 13.73 0.67 -8.45
C CYS A 57 14.41 1.80 -7.66
N VAL A 58 14.04 1.95 -6.40
CA VAL A 58 14.61 2.96 -5.50
C VAL A 58 15.12 2.30 -4.20
N PRO A 59 16.44 2.13 -4.05
CA PRO A 59 17.51 2.45 -5.00
C PRO A 59 17.50 1.55 -6.24
N ALA A 60 18.13 2.01 -7.33
CA ALA A 60 18.31 1.21 -8.53
C ALA A 60 19.11 -0.06 -8.20
N ILE A 61 18.73 -1.17 -8.83
CA ILE A 61 19.32 -2.49 -8.59
C ILE A 61 20.20 -2.85 -9.78
N ASP A 62 21.43 -3.30 -9.49
CA ASP A 62 22.40 -3.76 -10.47
C ASP A 62 23.13 -4.98 -9.90
N ILE A 63 22.69 -6.17 -10.32
CA ILE A 63 23.17 -7.45 -9.80
C ILE A 63 23.32 -8.48 -10.90
N LYS A 64 24.00 -9.60 -10.63
CA LYS A 64 24.03 -10.74 -11.56
C LYS A 64 22.66 -11.43 -11.59
N ALA A 65 22.29 -11.91 -12.77
CA ALA A 65 21.08 -12.71 -12.99
C ALA A 65 21.38 -14.22 -12.97
N ASP A 66 22.22 -14.67 -12.03
CA ASP A 66 22.74 -16.04 -11.90
C ASP A 66 22.15 -16.83 -10.73
N GLY A 67 21.19 -16.25 -10.01
CA GLY A 67 20.53 -16.84 -8.85
C GLY A 67 21.32 -16.79 -7.54
N THR A 68 22.46 -16.10 -7.51
CA THR A 68 23.24 -15.90 -6.27
C THR A 68 22.73 -14.70 -5.48
N ASP A 69 22.79 -14.78 -4.14
CA ASP A 69 22.49 -13.64 -3.27
C ASP A 69 23.51 -12.53 -3.48
N GLN A 70 23.06 -11.37 -3.98
CA GLN A 70 23.89 -10.20 -4.20
C GLN A 70 23.49 -9.09 -3.22
N PRO A 71 24.45 -8.35 -2.63
CA PRO A 71 24.13 -7.31 -1.65
C PRO A 71 23.39 -6.14 -2.30
N VAL A 72 22.35 -5.65 -1.63
CA VAL A 72 21.62 -4.43 -2.02
C VAL A 72 21.68 -3.43 -0.87
N SER A 73 22.33 -2.30 -1.12
CA SER A 73 22.53 -1.25 -0.11
C SER A 73 21.41 -0.23 -0.10
N GLY A 74 20.94 0.14 1.09
CA GLY A 74 19.95 1.22 1.27
C GLY A 74 18.50 0.83 1.01
N HIS A 75 18.22 -0.42 0.64
CA HIS A 75 16.85 -0.92 0.53
C HIS A 75 16.33 -1.28 1.94
N PRO A 76 15.16 -0.77 2.36
CA PRO A 76 14.66 -1.01 3.72
C PRO A 76 14.20 -2.46 3.92
N TYR A 77 13.63 -3.07 2.87
CA TYR A 77 12.86 -4.32 2.95
C TYR A 77 13.72 -5.58 2.80
N PHE A 78 14.91 -5.50 2.21
CA PHE A 78 15.84 -6.63 2.06
C PHE A 78 17.28 -6.14 2.00
N ASP A 79 18.22 -7.00 2.39
CA ASP A 79 19.66 -6.75 2.41
C ASP A 79 20.37 -7.39 1.20
N THR A 80 19.80 -8.47 0.67
CA THR A 80 20.28 -9.14 -0.55
C THR A 80 19.16 -9.44 -1.50
N LEU A 81 19.50 -9.52 -2.78
CA LEU A 81 18.60 -9.95 -3.83
C LEU A 81 19.30 -10.96 -4.75
N ALA A 82 18.61 -12.04 -5.07
CA ALA A 82 19.01 -13.02 -6.06
C ALA A 82 18.04 -12.97 -7.24
N MET A 83 18.56 -12.75 -8.45
CA MET A 83 17.80 -12.81 -9.69
C MET A 83 18.23 -14.05 -10.47
N THR A 84 17.29 -14.91 -10.83
CA THR A 84 17.54 -16.16 -11.57
C THR A 84 16.83 -16.11 -12.91
N VAL A 85 17.57 -16.28 -14.01
CA VAL A 85 16.97 -16.61 -15.32
C VAL A 85 16.64 -18.10 -15.34
N VAL A 86 15.35 -18.42 -15.39
CA VAL A 86 14.87 -19.82 -15.40
C VAL A 86 14.84 -20.36 -16.82
N ASP A 87 14.32 -19.58 -17.75
CA ASP A 87 14.30 -19.83 -19.20
C ASP A 87 14.20 -18.47 -19.94
N ASP A 88 13.99 -18.47 -21.26
CA ASP A 88 13.95 -17.24 -22.07
C ASP A 88 12.80 -16.27 -21.75
N HIS A 89 11.77 -16.73 -21.02
CA HIS A 89 10.56 -15.97 -20.68
C HIS A 89 10.30 -15.89 -19.17
N THR A 90 11.03 -16.62 -18.35
CA THR A 90 10.76 -16.78 -16.93
C THR A 90 11.95 -16.36 -16.08
N VAL A 91 11.68 -15.55 -15.07
CA VAL A 91 12.66 -15.22 -14.03
C VAL A 91 12.10 -15.49 -12.64
N ARG A 92 13.02 -15.68 -11.69
CA ARG A 92 12.68 -15.77 -10.27
C ARG A 92 13.55 -14.81 -9.46
N GLU A 93 12.91 -14.07 -8.58
CA GLU A 93 13.53 -13.16 -7.63
C GLU A 93 13.37 -13.70 -6.21
N VAL A 94 14.44 -13.61 -5.42
CA VAL A 94 14.43 -13.91 -3.97
C VAL A 94 15.15 -12.80 -3.23
N GLY A 95 14.43 -12.11 -2.34
CA GLY A 95 15.00 -11.10 -1.45
C GLY A 95 15.15 -11.63 -0.02
N LYS A 96 16.26 -11.31 0.63
CA LYS A 96 16.53 -11.74 2.01
C LYS A 96 16.79 -10.56 2.94
N LYS A 97 16.25 -10.66 4.16
CA LYS A 97 16.53 -9.73 5.28
C LYS A 97 17.11 -10.49 6.45
N GLY A 98 18.28 -10.08 6.93
CA GLY A 98 19.00 -10.79 8.01
C GLY A 98 19.23 -12.27 7.69
N GLY A 99 19.50 -12.59 6.42
CA GLY A 99 19.74 -13.96 5.94
C GLY A 99 18.50 -14.85 5.77
N ARG A 100 17.29 -14.33 5.98
CA ARG A 100 16.03 -15.04 5.78
C ARG A 100 15.31 -14.55 4.54
N ASP A 101 14.76 -15.46 3.76
CA ASP A 101 13.90 -15.16 2.62
C ASP A 101 12.66 -14.40 3.10
N VAL A 102 12.48 -13.19 2.57
CA VAL A 102 11.33 -12.31 2.87
C VAL A 102 10.55 -11.96 1.62
N LEU A 103 11.15 -12.06 0.44
CA LEU A 103 10.51 -11.82 -0.84
C LEU A 103 10.77 -13.02 -1.74
N THR A 104 9.71 -13.52 -2.39
CA THR A 104 9.84 -14.40 -3.55
C THR A 104 8.88 -13.93 -4.63
N GLU A 105 9.38 -13.81 -5.85
CA GLU A 105 8.56 -13.46 -7.02
C GLU A 105 8.96 -14.35 -8.20
N THR A 106 7.99 -14.83 -8.97
CA THR A 106 8.23 -15.48 -10.27
C THR A 106 7.49 -14.70 -11.33
N THR A 107 8.22 -14.19 -12.31
CA THR A 107 7.66 -13.43 -13.44
C THR A 107 7.78 -14.25 -14.70
N VAL A 108 6.66 -14.38 -15.42
CA VAL A 108 6.56 -15.07 -16.72
C VAL A 108 6.11 -14.07 -17.78
N VAL A 109 6.88 -13.94 -18.85
CA VAL A 109 6.55 -13.16 -20.04
C VAL A 109 5.79 -14.04 -21.04
N SER A 110 4.70 -13.52 -21.60
CA SER A 110 3.93 -14.24 -22.63
C SER A 110 4.77 -14.49 -23.88
N ALA A 111 4.44 -15.54 -24.64
CA ALA A 111 5.18 -15.90 -25.86
C ALA A 111 5.21 -14.79 -26.92
N ASP A 112 4.22 -13.90 -26.95
CA ASP A 112 4.20 -12.73 -27.84
C ASP A 112 4.98 -11.52 -27.30
N GLY A 113 5.54 -11.64 -26.09
CA GLY A 113 6.32 -10.63 -25.40
C GLY A 113 5.53 -9.40 -24.91
N LYS A 114 4.20 -9.40 -25.03
CA LYS A 114 3.35 -8.23 -24.76
C LYS A 114 2.84 -8.15 -23.33
N THR A 115 2.77 -9.27 -22.64
CA THR A 115 2.22 -9.37 -21.29
C THR A 115 3.24 -10.07 -20.39
N ALA A 116 3.28 -9.69 -19.11
CA ALA A 116 3.98 -10.45 -18.10
C ALA A 116 3.06 -10.64 -16.89
N THR A 117 3.19 -11.78 -16.22
CA THR A 117 2.49 -12.06 -14.97
C THR A 117 3.49 -12.42 -13.88
N SER A 118 3.34 -11.82 -12.72
CA SER A 118 4.17 -12.08 -11.55
C SER A 118 3.33 -12.69 -10.43
N ASP A 119 3.77 -13.81 -9.88
CA ASP A 119 3.26 -14.35 -8.62
C ASP A 119 4.25 -14.03 -7.50
N PHE A 120 3.78 -13.40 -6.42
CA PHE A 120 4.65 -12.93 -5.35
C PHE A 120 4.19 -13.35 -3.96
N SER A 121 5.16 -13.40 -3.05
CA SER A 121 4.99 -13.52 -1.60
C SER A 121 6.01 -12.63 -0.92
N ASP A 122 5.56 -11.70 -0.08
CA ASP A 122 6.39 -10.70 0.61
C ASP A 122 6.03 -10.63 2.11
N SER A 123 7.01 -10.91 2.97
CA SER A 123 6.94 -10.82 4.43
C SER A 123 7.93 -9.81 5.01
N SER A 124 8.46 -8.91 4.18
CA SER A 124 9.48 -7.94 4.55
C SER A 124 8.96 -6.82 5.45
N ALA A 125 7.65 -6.56 5.43
CA ALA A 125 6.99 -5.54 6.24
C ALA A 125 6.08 -6.14 7.32
N GLY A 126 5.73 -5.31 8.30
CA GLY A 126 4.76 -5.65 9.34
C GLY A 126 5.28 -6.65 10.37
N ASN A 127 4.39 -7.58 10.73
CA ASN A 127 4.59 -8.65 11.69
C ASN A 127 5.22 -9.92 11.06
N GLY A 128 5.62 -9.86 9.78
CA GLY A 128 6.22 -10.98 9.05
C GLY A 128 5.21 -11.98 8.47
N THR A 129 3.89 -11.71 8.58
CA THR A 129 2.88 -12.49 7.85
C THR A 129 3.00 -12.18 6.36
N PRO A 130 3.19 -13.18 5.48
CA PRO A 130 3.31 -12.93 4.06
C PRO A 130 2.07 -12.27 3.46
N VAL A 131 2.31 -11.27 2.62
CA VAL A 131 1.37 -10.77 1.63
C VAL A 131 1.62 -11.54 0.34
N THR A 132 0.58 -12.15 -0.22
CA THR A 132 0.68 -12.87 -1.49
C THR A 132 -0.20 -12.23 -2.53
N GLY A 133 0.08 -12.47 -3.81
CA GLY A 133 -0.78 -12.01 -4.89
C GLY A 133 -0.18 -12.26 -6.26
N LYS A 134 -0.92 -11.83 -7.28
CA LYS A 134 -0.51 -11.83 -8.67
C LYS A 134 -0.60 -10.42 -9.25
N ALA A 135 0.43 -10.01 -10.00
CA ALA A 135 0.40 -8.81 -10.82
C ALA A 135 0.35 -9.18 -12.31
N THR A 136 -0.36 -8.39 -13.11
CA THR A 136 -0.28 -8.43 -14.57
C THR A 136 0.31 -7.14 -15.08
N MET A 137 1.22 -7.24 -16.04
CA MET A 137 1.92 -6.12 -16.66
C MET A 137 1.76 -6.16 -18.18
N ALA A 138 1.64 -4.98 -18.79
CA ALA A 138 1.67 -4.81 -20.23
C ALA A 138 3.00 -4.17 -20.67
N LYS A 139 3.61 -4.70 -21.74
CA LYS A 139 4.84 -4.14 -22.31
C LYS A 139 4.54 -2.79 -22.96
N VAL A 140 5.30 -1.78 -22.56
CA VAL A 140 5.26 -0.42 -23.12
C VAL A 140 6.35 -0.24 -24.17
N ALA A 141 7.56 -0.74 -23.89
CA ALA A 141 8.69 -0.67 -24.82
C ALA A 141 9.51 -1.96 -24.75
N ALA A 142 10.05 -2.38 -25.89
CA ALA A 142 10.97 -3.50 -25.95
C ALA A 142 12.32 -3.17 -25.30
N GLY A 143 12.96 -4.19 -24.73
CA GLY A 143 14.32 -4.09 -24.26
C GLY A 143 15.34 -4.03 -25.40
N PRO A 144 16.63 -3.85 -25.07
CA PRO A 144 17.69 -3.87 -26.06
C PRO A 144 17.77 -5.23 -26.77
N ALA A 145 18.23 -5.23 -28.03
CA ALA A 145 18.43 -6.46 -28.79
C ALA A 145 19.38 -7.43 -28.06
N GLY A 146 19.06 -8.73 -28.12
CA GLY A 146 19.80 -9.80 -27.46
C GLY A 146 19.58 -9.91 -25.95
N ALA A 147 18.65 -9.13 -25.38
CA ALA A 147 18.29 -9.22 -23.97
C ALA A 147 17.18 -10.26 -23.73
N HIS A 148 17.07 -10.74 -22.49
CA HIS A 148 16.01 -11.64 -22.04
C HIS A 148 14.61 -11.01 -22.25
N ALA A 149 13.55 -11.83 -22.41
CA ALA A 149 12.21 -11.33 -22.77
C ALA A 149 11.60 -10.35 -21.75
N LEU A 150 11.98 -10.47 -20.47
CA LEU A 150 11.61 -9.50 -19.41
C LEU A 150 12.16 -8.09 -19.69
N SER A 151 13.21 -7.96 -20.49
CA SER A 151 13.81 -6.66 -20.74
C SER A 151 12.85 -5.74 -21.50
N GLY A 152 12.70 -4.52 -20.99
CA GLY A 152 11.82 -3.51 -21.55
C GLY A 152 11.23 -2.59 -20.50
N SER A 153 10.22 -1.84 -20.92
CA SER A 153 9.40 -1.02 -20.05
C SER A 153 8.05 -1.66 -19.84
N TRP A 154 7.59 -1.75 -18.59
CA TRP A 154 6.37 -2.48 -18.22
C TRP A 154 5.45 -1.59 -17.40
N ARG A 155 4.15 -1.65 -17.69
CA ARG A 155 3.13 -1.00 -16.86
C ARG A 155 2.27 -2.06 -16.20
N THR A 156 2.17 -2.03 -14.88
CA THR A 156 1.23 -2.88 -14.14
C THR A 156 -0.20 -2.46 -14.46
N THR A 157 -1.01 -3.43 -14.88
CA THR A 157 -2.41 -3.22 -15.30
C THR A 157 -3.41 -3.81 -14.32
N LYS A 158 -2.99 -4.76 -13.49
CA LYS A 158 -3.90 -5.47 -12.58
C LYS A 158 -3.15 -6.10 -11.41
N TYR A 159 -3.82 -6.13 -10.26
CA TYR A 159 -3.50 -7.01 -9.14
C TYR A 159 -4.66 -7.97 -8.88
N GLU A 160 -4.36 -9.22 -8.58
CA GLU A 160 -5.34 -10.29 -8.35
C GLU A 160 -4.90 -11.20 -7.22
N GLY A 161 -5.87 -11.80 -6.52
CA GLY A 161 -5.60 -12.75 -5.45
C GLY A 161 -4.74 -12.18 -4.32
N VAL A 162 -4.68 -10.85 -4.18
CA VAL A 162 -3.92 -10.21 -3.12
C VAL A 162 -4.55 -10.56 -1.77
N SER A 163 -3.72 -11.02 -0.84
CA SER A 163 -4.19 -11.46 0.47
C SER A 163 -4.84 -10.34 1.28
N ASP A 164 -5.91 -10.67 2.00
CA ASP A 164 -6.78 -9.71 2.70
C ASP A 164 -6.05 -8.85 3.75
N ASN A 165 -4.96 -9.37 4.32
CA ASN A 165 -4.13 -8.65 5.29
C ASN A 165 -3.50 -7.37 4.70
N ALA A 166 -3.21 -7.35 3.40
CA ALA A 166 -2.66 -6.17 2.72
C ALA A 166 -3.72 -5.18 2.24
N LEU A 167 -4.99 -5.57 2.23
CA LEU A 167 -6.08 -4.77 1.67
C LEU A 167 -6.92 -4.07 2.74
N THR A 168 -6.72 -4.39 4.01
CA THR A 168 -7.59 -3.95 5.10
C THR A 168 -6.88 -2.99 6.05
N MET A 169 -7.52 -1.87 6.36
CA MET A 169 -7.08 -0.89 7.35
C MET A 169 -8.22 -0.57 8.31
N ASN A 170 -7.92 -0.45 9.59
CA ASN A 170 -8.85 -0.01 10.61
C ASN A 170 -8.53 1.41 11.01
N PHE A 171 -9.55 2.26 11.12
CA PHE A 171 -9.41 3.62 11.59
C PHE A 171 -10.28 3.87 12.82
N LYS A 172 -9.76 4.67 13.75
CA LYS A 172 -10.53 5.23 14.85
C LYS A 172 -10.14 6.68 15.10
N GLU A 173 -11.10 7.58 14.99
CA GLU A 173 -10.93 8.98 15.39
C GLU A 173 -11.47 9.19 16.81
N ASP A 174 -10.66 9.79 17.67
CA ASP A 174 -11.06 10.21 19.01
C ASP A 174 -10.23 11.41 19.48
N GLY A 175 -10.86 12.41 20.10
CA GLY A 175 -10.16 13.56 20.69
C GLY A 175 -9.21 14.33 19.75
N GLY A 176 -9.48 14.35 18.43
CA GLY A 176 -8.61 14.99 17.43
C GLY A 176 -7.38 14.16 17.02
N MET A 177 -7.32 12.91 17.45
CA MET A 177 -6.36 11.89 17.02
C MET A 177 -7.01 10.95 16.01
N LEU A 178 -6.24 10.45 15.06
CA LEU A 178 -6.56 9.30 14.23
C LEU A 178 -5.61 8.16 14.59
N SER A 179 -6.17 7.02 14.96
CA SER A 179 -5.44 5.77 15.10
C SER A 179 -5.71 4.90 13.87
N MET A 180 -4.64 4.31 13.33
CA MET A 180 -4.69 3.34 12.24
C MET A 180 -3.99 2.05 12.67
N ASP A 181 -4.56 0.91 12.33
CA ASP A 181 -3.90 -0.38 12.37
C ASP A 181 -4.28 -1.24 11.16
N SER A 182 -3.41 -2.20 10.83
CA SER A 182 -3.66 -3.18 9.78
C SER A 182 -3.41 -4.61 10.29
N PRO A 183 -3.98 -5.64 9.63
CA PRO A 183 -3.66 -7.03 9.91
C PRO A 183 -2.18 -7.41 9.67
N MET A 184 -1.45 -6.60 8.89
CA MET A 184 0.00 -6.72 8.76
C MET A 184 0.75 -6.30 10.02
N GLY A 185 0.08 -5.70 11.02
CA GLY A 185 0.72 -5.22 12.24
C GLY A 185 1.39 -3.85 12.08
N THR A 186 1.12 -3.14 10.98
CA THR A 186 1.46 -1.72 10.88
C THR A 186 0.46 -0.88 11.67
N SER A 187 0.92 0.23 12.25
CA SER A 187 0.04 1.13 13.01
C SER A 187 0.63 2.52 13.24
N TYR A 188 -0.26 3.47 13.52
CA TYR A 188 0.09 4.77 14.09
C TYR A 188 -1.04 5.33 14.95
N SER A 189 -0.72 6.37 15.73
CA SER A 189 -1.72 7.28 16.31
C SER A 189 -1.20 8.70 16.14
N ALA A 190 -1.89 9.50 15.33
CA ALA A 190 -1.44 10.81 14.88
C ALA A 190 -2.49 11.89 15.16
N ARG A 191 -2.05 13.11 15.43
CA ARG A 191 -2.97 14.27 15.47
C ARG A 191 -3.44 14.57 14.05
N LEU A 192 -4.67 15.08 13.94
CA LEU A 192 -5.28 15.50 12.67
C LEU A 192 -4.87 16.91 12.22
N ASP A 193 -3.77 17.45 12.75
CA ASP A 193 -3.28 18.82 12.53
C ASP A 193 -2.01 18.90 11.66
N GLY A 194 -1.52 17.76 11.16
CA GLY A 194 -0.33 17.66 10.34
C GLY A 194 0.99 17.61 11.11
N SER A 195 0.96 17.48 12.44
CA SER A 195 2.16 17.17 13.22
C SER A 195 2.63 15.72 13.00
N ASP A 196 3.95 15.52 13.07
CA ASP A 196 4.56 14.21 12.91
C ASP A 196 4.27 13.31 14.13
N ALA A 197 3.97 12.05 13.85
CA ALA A 197 3.83 10.97 14.82
C ALA A 197 4.62 9.73 14.36
N PRO A 198 5.07 8.86 15.29
CA PRO A 198 5.76 7.63 14.92
C PRO A 198 4.86 6.66 14.15
N TYR A 199 5.39 6.10 13.06
CA TYR A 199 4.80 4.97 12.37
C TYR A 199 5.47 3.67 12.84
N LYS A 200 4.70 2.59 12.98
CA LYS A 200 5.20 1.31 13.51
C LYS A 200 4.95 0.18 12.54
N GLY A 201 5.88 -0.77 12.51
CA GLY A 201 5.74 -2.05 11.81
C GLY A 201 6.20 -2.03 10.35
N ASP A 202 6.50 -0.88 9.75
CA ASP A 202 7.02 -0.82 8.38
C ASP A 202 8.52 -0.44 8.38
N PRO A 203 9.44 -1.27 7.86
CA PRO A 203 10.86 -0.93 7.78
C PRO A 203 11.16 0.29 6.91
N GLY A 204 10.23 0.64 6.03
CA GLY A 204 10.30 1.75 5.11
C GLY A 204 9.59 3.01 5.58
N ILE A 205 8.92 3.05 6.73
CA ILE A 205 8.23 4.25 7.22
C ILE A 205 8.59 4.46 8.69
N ASP A 206 9.12 5.64 9.03
CA ASP A 206 9.46 5.98 10.43
C ASP A 206 8.46 6.92 11.09
N SER A 207 7.81 7.76 10.30
CA SER A 207 6.90 8.79 10.79
C SER A 207 5.81 9.11 9.77
N VAL A 208 4.71 9.61 10.31
CA VAL A 208 3.51 9.96 9.57
C VAL A 208 2.97 11.30 10.08
N ALA A 209 2.49 12.14 9.17
CA ALA A 209 1.70 13.31 9.50
C ALA A 209 0.30 13.18 8.90
N VAL A 210 -0.74 13.40 9.70
CA VAL A 210 -2.13 13.33 9.24
C VAL A 210 -2.78 14.71 9.37
N MET A 211 -3.38 15.19 8.29
CA MET A 211 -4.06 16.48 8.24
C MET A 211 -5.50 16.31 7.79
N LYS A 212 -6.45 16.72 8.64
CA LYS A 212 -7.87 16.71 8.28
C LYS A 212 -8.22 17.88 7.36
N LYS A 213 -8.76 17.58 6.18
CA LYS A 213 -9.18 18.54 5.15
C LYS A 213 -10.70 18.57 5.04
N GLY A 214 -11.36 19.08 6.09
CA GLY A 214 -12.83 19.10 6.16
C GLY A 214 -13.41 17.87 6.85
N LYS A 215 -14.69 17.56 6.61
CA LYS A 215 -15.41 16.54 7.41
C LYS A 215 -15.11 15.10 7.01
N ASN A 216 -14.76 14.86 5.75
CA ASN A 216 -14.69 13.53 5.14
C ASN A 216 -13.39 13.29 4.37
N THR A 217 -12.39 14.17 4.49
CA THR A 217 -11.10 14.04 3.82
C THR A 217 -9.96 14.15 4.82
N ILE A 218 -9.01 13.21 4.75
CA ILE A 218 -7.72 13.28 5.45
C ILE A 218 -6.60 13.13 4.42
N VAL A 219 -5.49 13.82 4.68
CA VAL A 219 -4.24 13.68 3.93
C VAL A 219 -3.22 13.13 4.91
N GLU A 220 -2.71 11.95 4.61
CA GLU A 220 -1.63 11.27 5.30
C GLU A 220 -0.33 11.46 4.52
N THR A 221 0.77 11.68 5.21
CA THR A 221 2.08 11.92 4.61
C THR A 221 3.09 11.07 5.34
N ASP A 222 3.54 10.02 4.66
CA ASP A 222 4.49 9.06 5.21
C ASP A 222 5.91 9.48 4.90
N LYS A 223 6.79 9.24 5.86
CA LYS A 223 8.17 9.71 5.83
C LYS A 223 9.14 8.60 6.19
N ARG A 224 10.33 8.71 5.59
CA ARG A 224 11.52 7.94 5.93
C ARG A 224 12.70 8.89 6.09
N GLN A 225 13.32 8.86 7.25
CA GLN A 225 14.43 9.73 7.65
C GLN A 225 14.09 11.21 7.41
N GLY A 226 12.86 11.59 7.78
CA GLY A 226 12.33 12.96 7.61
C GLY A 226 12.00 13.36 6.17
N LYS A 227 12.22 12.50 5.17
CA LYS A 227 11.84 12.74 3.77
C LYS A 227 10.47 12.14 3.48
N VAL A 228 9.62 12.87 2.77
CA VAL A 228 8.32 12.36 2.31
C VAL A 228 8.55 11.27 1.27
N ILE A 229 7.93 10.11 1.48
CA ILE A 229 7.96 8.96 0.56
C ILE A 229 6.60 8.70 -0.08
N ASP A 230 5.51 8.95 0.64
CA ASP A 230 4.14 8.82 0.12
C ASP A 230 3.26 9.96 0.65
N VAL A 231 2.27 10.33 -0.17
CA VAL A 231 1.15 11.17 0.25
C VAL A 231 -0.14 10.45 -0.11
N VAL A 232 -0.95 10.13 0.90
CA VAL A 232 -2.22 9.40 0.74
C VAL A 232 -3.38 10.34 1.03
N THR A 233 -4.26 10.55 0.05
CA THR A 233 -5.48 11.34 0.23
C THR A 233 -6.68 10.40 0.31
N MET A 234 -7.34 10.36 1.47
CA MET A 234 -8.51 9.53 1.72
C MET A 234 -9.76 10.39 1.84
N THR A 235 -10.75 10.14 0.96
CA THR A 235 -12.03 10.87 0.94
C THR A 235 -13.21 9.90 1.06
N VAL A 236 -13.87 9.89 2.22
CA VAL A 236 -15.12 9.14 2.43
C VAL A 236 -16.25 9.82 1.64
N GLN A 237 -16.94 9.03 0.83
CA GLN A 237 -18.03 9.49 -0.02
C GLN A 237 -19.32 9.72 0.81
N PRO A 238 -20.31 10.46 0.28
CA PRO A 238 -21.56 10.75 1.00
C PRO A 238 -22.36 9.53 1.47
N ASP A 239 -22.13 8.36 0.86
CA ASP A 239 -22.76 7.09 1.26
C ASP A 239 -22.23 6.54 2.60
N GLY A 240 -21.11 7.07 3.10
CA GLY A 240 -20.43 6.61 4.32
C GLY A 240 -19.86 5.19 4.25
N LYS A 241 -19.85 4.57 3.07
CA LYS A 241 -19.46 3.17 2.83
C LYS A 241 -18.35 3.04 1.80
N THR A 242 -18.12 4.07 1.00
CA THR A 242 -17.10 4.12 -0.03
C THR A 242 -16.07 5.19 0.32
N MET A 243 -14.80 4.87 0.17
CA MET A 243 -13.69 5.81 0.32
C MET A 243 -12.86 5.83 -0.96
N LYS A 244 -12.61 7.01 -1.51
CA LYS A 244 -11.60 7.19 -2.56
C LYS A 244 -10.25 7.38 -1.91
N VAL A 245 -9.24 6.68 -2.39
CA VAL A 245 -7.87 6.73 -1.87
C VAL A 245 -6.95 7.07 -3.04
N GLY A 246 -6.37 8.27 -3.05
CA GLY A 246 -5.31 8.66 -3.98
C GLY A 246 -3.96 8.48 -3.31
N ILE A 247 -3.00 7.88 -4.01
CA ILE A 247 -1.65 7.65 -3.51
C ILE A 247 -0.67 8.32 -4.46
N GLU A 248 0.10 9.27 -3.94
CA GLU A 248 1.26 9.87 -4.61
C GLU A 248 2.54 9.29 -4.04
N ASP A 249 3.14 8.36 -4.77
CA ASP A 249 4.43 7.77 -4.43
C ASP A 249 5.54 8.72 -4.88
N LYS A 250 6.23 9.30 -3.91
CA LYS A 250 7.30 10.28 -4.13
C LYS A 250 8.64 9.61 -4.46
N LEU A 251 8.83 8.35 -4.08
CA LEU A 251 10.04 7.60 -4.42
C LEU A 251 10.08 7.31 -5.92
N HIS A 252 8.98 6.78 -6.45
CA HIS A 252 8.88 6.39 -7.85
C HIS A 252 8.26 7.47 -8.73
N GLY A 253 7.72 8.54 -8.14
CA GLY A 253 7.04 9.61 -8.88
C GLY A 253 5.84 9.06 -9.64
N THR A 254 5.03 8.23 -8.98
CA THR A 254 3.83 7.61 -9.53
C THR A 254 2.58 8.11 -8.81
N HIS A 255 1.42 7.91 -9.44
CA HIS A 255 0.13 8.20 -8.83
C HIS A 255 -0.84 7.06 -9.14
N SER A 256 -1.59 6.62 -8.15
CA SER A 256 -2.63 5.61 -8.29
C SER A 256 -3.87 5.99 -7.48
N GLU A 257 -5.04 5.53 -7.92
CA GLU A 257 -6.28 5.69 -7.19
C GLU A 257 -6.92 4.33 -6.89
N PHE A 258 -7.49 4.22 -5.70
CA PHE A 258 -8.20 3.04 -5.24
C PHE A 258 -9.56 3.42 -4.67
N ILE A 259 -10.44 2.42 -4.61
CA ILE A 259 -11.68 2.49 -3.85
C ILE A 259 -11.54 1.54 -2.67
N ALA A 260 -11.82 2.02 -1.47
CA ALA A 260 -11.97 1.17 -0.29
C ALA A 260 -13.45 1.12 0.13
N MET A 261 -13.89 -0.06 0.53
CA MET A 261 -15.24 -0.35 0.97
C MET A 261 -15.24 -0.59 2.48
N LYS A 262 -16.16 0.07 3.18
CA LYS A 262 -16.38 -0.16 4.62
C LYS A 262 -16.89 -1.59 4.84
N GLN A 263 -16.31 -2.29 5.83
CA GLN A 263 -16.68 -3.66 6.19
C GLN A 263 -17.78 -3.72 7.26
#